data_AF-A0A6B3ECG6-F1
#
_entry.id   AF-A0A6B3ECG6-F1
#
_cell.length_a   1.000
_cell.length_b   1.000
_cell.length_c   1.000
_cell.angle_alpha   90.00
_cell.angle_beta   90.00
_cell.angle_gamma   90.00
#
_symmetry.space_group_name_H-M   'P 1'
#
loop_
_entity.id
_entity.type
_entity.pdbx_description
1 polymer ?
#
loop_
_entity_poly.entity_id
_entity_poly.type
_entity_poly.pdbx_seq_one_letter_code
_entity_poly.pdbx_strand_id
1 'polypeptide(L)'
;MAVQEARDGAGAAAHSGGCTCGDCPHGARTGHRRAVAEFLLKRDEFAAGQGLPAAVAHSVSASRQWVSEELTQSAELVAARGRAEGDAWLARLWGWTVCTVWAAVVLLLLAQALTAIGAGWSAARTAGLLAAVAVAGALTAASWFHRARGGALAPVIGEDNRLSTSRAVAAAWVLFVGYAVLVLAGRLAAASDHAERDALLSGLDLDRGVGVVTVLAVVCGIAVLVRRVVGLRVLGQRLQKVPAHRPRAADLLTDDAGRGAFADIQYVVISAVSLLFAAVRLARRPDQLPDLPWGLAVVVLVSALTYLAGKYAEGGRPVILSVVRAREAGDLDAPIRTGDDIEIRGAGFVPPGAQGADRLSRMVVRIGAVNVHVPLVPVTGGFSNPTDTALTVPVPADVEPGRVEVQLVTAAGVETNRYSIDVTD
;
A
#
# COMPACT_ATOMS: atom_id res chain seq x y z
N MET A 1 -27.97 26.22 -44.24
CA MET A 1 -27.41 24.89 -43.97
C MET A 1 -25.89 25.01 -44.02
N ALA A 2 -25.16 24.40 -43.08
CA ALA A 2 -23.71 24.46 -42.83
C ALA A 2 -23.19 25.44 -41.74
N VAL A 3 -24.01 25.89 -40.79
CA VAL A 3 -23.52 26.54 -39.53
C VAL A 3 -24.37 26.13 -38.32
N GLN A 4 -24.76 24.85 -38.24
CA GLN A 4 -25.61 24.35 -37.13
C GLN A 4 -25.18 23.00 -36.56
N GLU A 5 -24.04 22.44 -36.99
CA GLU A 5 -23.51 21.16 -36.49
C GLU A 5 -22.27 21.30 -35.59
N ALA A 6 -21.82 22.53 -35.28
CA ALA A 6 -20.62 22.77 -34.46
C ALA A 6 -20.94 23.23 -33.02
N ARG A 7 -22.14 22.94 -32.51
CA ARG A 7 -22.58 23.33 -31.15
C ARG A 7 -22.97 22.18 -30.22
N ASP A 8 -22.76 20.94 -30.64
CA ASP A 8 -23.06 19.75 -29.81
C ASP A 8 -21.83 19.15 -29.10
N GLY A 9 -20.73 19.89 -29.05
CA GLY A 9 -19.43 19.41 -28.55
C GLY A 9 -18.89 20.14 -27.32
N ALA A 10 -19.70 20.73 -26.45
CA ALA A 10 -19.21 21.37 -25.22
C ALA A 10 -20.34 21.62 -24.21
N GLY A 11 -20.94 20.56 -23.68
CA GLY A 11 -21.89 20.65 -22.58
C GLY A 11 -21.64 19.50 -21.63
N ALA A 12 -21.14 19.80 -20.44
CA ALA A 12 -21.05 18.85 -19.34
C ALA A 12 -22.44 18.29 -19.04
N ALA A 13 -22.75 17.12 -19.63
CA ALA A 13 -23.90 16.32 -19.22
C ALA A 13 -23.60 15.81 -17.81
N ALA A 14 -24.10 16.53 -16.81
CA ALA A 14 -24.18 16.03 -15.45
C ALA A 14 -24.94 14.70 -15.48
N HIS A 15 -24.23 13.60 -15.24
CA HIS A 15 -24.77 12.25 -15.28
C HIS A 15 -25.80 12.04 -14.15
N SER A 16 -27.07 12.32 -14.42
CA SER A 16 -28.21 11.84 -13.64
C SER A 16 -28.55 10.41 -14.09
N GLY A 17 -27.81 9.43 -13.59
CA GLY A 17 -27.97 8.02 -13.94
C GLY A 17 -26.62 7.32 -13.92
N GLY A 18 -26.47 6.29 -13.09
CA GLY A 18 -25.18 5.64 -12.84
C GLY A 18 -24.44 5.29 -14.14
N CYS A 19 -23.22 5.83 -14.29
CA CYS A 19 -22.39 5.56 -15.46
C CYS A 19 -22.19 4.04 -15.65
N THR A 20 -22.61 3.56 -16.82
CA THR A 20 -22.40 2.19 -17.32
C THR A 20 -21.07 2.03 -18.07
N CYS A 21 -20.31 3.12 -18.21
CA CYS A 21 -18.97 3.16 -18.77
C CYS A 21 -17.99 2.36 -17.91
N GLY A 22 -17.82 1.07 -18.22
CA GLY A 22 -16.97 0.12 -17.47
C GLY A 22 -15.50 0.56 -17.35
N ASP A 23 -15.00 1.29 -18.33
CA ASP A 23 -13.59 1.71 -18.40
C ASP A 23 -13.31 3.11 -17.82
N CYS A 24 -14.34 3.85 -17.42
CA CYS A 24 -14.10 5.15 -16.82
C CYS A 24 -13.90 5.01 -15.29
N PRO A 25 -13.08 5.88 -14.64
CA PRO A 25 -12.79 5.77 -13.21
C PRO A 25 -14.02 5.80 -12.30
N HIS A 26 -15.07 6.52 -12.70
CA HIS A 26 -16.31 6.60 -11.93
C HIS A 26 -17.15 5.32 -12.04
N GLY A 27 -17.23 4.74 -13.25
CA GLY A 27 -17.91 3.47 -13.51
C GLY A 27 -17.18 2.30 -12.86
N ALA A 28 -15.85 2.24 -12.94
CA ALA A 28 -15.05 1.22 -12.28
C ALA A 28 -15.23 1.25 -10.75
N ARG A 29 -15.18 2.44 -10.14
CA ARG A 29 -15.42 2.62 -8.69
C ARG A 29 -16.84 2.23 -8.28
N THR A 30 -17.85 2.64 -9.05
CA THR A 30 -19.24 2.30 -8.76
C THR A 30 -19.49 0.80 -8.92
N GLY A 31 -18.91 0.19 -9.97
CA GLY A 31 -18.96 -1.24 -10.21
C GLY A 31 -18.28 -2.06 -9.11
N HIS A 32 -17.10 -1.64 -8.64
CA HIS A 32 -16.44 -2.30 -7.51
C HIS A 32 -17.26 -2.18 -6.22
N ARG A 33 -17.77 -0.97 -5.89
CA ARG A 33 -18.64 -0.77 -4.72
C ARG A 33 -19.89 -1.65 -4.74
N ARG A 34 -20.53 -1.76 -5.91
CA ARG A 34 -21.69 -2.63 -6.10
C ARG A 34 -21.32 -4.09 -5.91
N ALA A 35 -20.24 -4.56 -6.52
CA ALA A 35 -19.78 -5.94 -6.36
C ALA A 35 -19.42 -6.26 -4.90
N VAL A 36 -18.81 -5.32 -4.16
CA VAL A 36 -18.56 -5.47 -2.72
C VAL A 36 -19.87 -5.57 -1.94
N ALA A 37 -20.85 -4.70 -2.22
CA ALA A 37 -22.13 -4.74 -1.53
C ALA A 37 -22.89 -6.05 -1.79
N GLU A 38 -22.94 -6.50 -3.05
CA GLU A 38 -23.55 -7.78 -3.44
C GLU A 38 -22.83 -8.97 -2.77
N PHE A 39 -21.50 -8.95 -2.71
CA PHE A 39 -20.72 -9.97 -2.01
C PHE A 39 -21.02 -10.01 -0.51
N LEU A 40 -21.07 -8.85 0.16
CA LEU A 40 -21.33 -8.77 1.60
C LEU A 40 -22.74 -9.26 1.94
N LEU A 41 -23.75 -8.88 1.15
CA LEU A 41 -25.12 -9.38 1.30
C LEU A 41 -25.16 -10.91 1.17
N LYS A 42 -24.55 -11.44 0.10
CA LYS A 42 -24.50 -12.88 -0.15
C LYS A 42 -23.79 -13.65 0.97
N ARG A 43 -22.68 -13.12 1.50
CA ARG A 43 -21.97 -13.70 2.64
C ARG A 43 -22.86 -13.74 3.88
N ASP A 44 -23.54 -12.64 4.18
CA ASP A 44 -24.38 -12.52 5.38
C ASP A 44 -25.64 -13.39 5.27
N GLU A 45 -26.21 -13.57 4.06
CA GLU A 45 -27.28 -14.55 3.78
C GLU A 45 -26.82 -15.99 4.06
N PHE A 46 -25.64 -16.38 3.56
CA PHE A 46 -25.08 -17.70 3.85
C PHE A 46 -24.72 -17.89 5.33
N ALA A 47 -24.22 -16.85 6.00
CA ALA A 47 -23.99 -16.87 7.44
C ALA A 47 -25.29 -17.07 8.24
N ALA A 48 -26.42 -16.59 7.72
CA ALA A 48 -27.75 -16.80 8.27
C ALA A 48 -28.40 -18.15 7.85
N GLY A 49 -27.69 -18.99 7.09
CA GLY A 49 -28.21 -20.27 6.59
C GLY A 49 -29.23 -20.16 5.46
N GLN A 50 -29.29 -19.03 4.77
CA GLN A 50 -30.22 -18.79 3.66
C GLN A 50 -29.54 -19.04 2.30
N GLY A 51 -30.32 -19.21 1.23
CA GLY A 51 -29.78 -19.29 -0.15
C GLY A 51 -29.16 -20.64 -0.55
N LEU A 52 -29.23 -21.67 0.30
CA LEU A 52 -28.76 -23.02 0.00
C LEU A 52 -29.72 -23.78 -0.94
N PRO A 53 -29.22 -24.41 -2.01
CA PRO A 53 -30.01 -25.31 -2.83
C PRO A 53 -30.51 -26.52 -2.02
N ALA A 54 -31.76 -26.94 -2.23
CA ALA A 54 -32.34 -28.12 -1.57
C ALA A 54 -31.52 -29.41 -1.80
N ALA A 55 -30.83 -29.49 -2.93
CA ALA A 55 -29.97 -30.62 -3.30
C ALA A 55 -28.70 -30.76 -2.44
N VAL A 56 -28.25 -29.72 -1.73
CA VAL A 56 -27.08 -29.79 -0.84
C VAL A 56 -27.44 -29.59 0.63
N ALA A 57 -28.61 -29.01 0.91
CA ALA A 57 -29.07 -28.68 2.26
C ALA A 57 -29.16 -29.87 3.24
N HIS A 58 -29.25 -31.10 2.72
CA HIS A 58 -29.34 -32.32 3.53
C HIS A 58 -27.98 -32.84 4.01
N SER A 59 -26.86 -32.30 3.49
CA SER A 59 -25.51 -32.67 3.90
C SER A 59 -24.72 -31.42 4.30
N VAL A 60 -24.23 -31.40 5.55
CA VAL A 60 -23.46 -30.27 6.09
C VAL A 60 -22.16 -30.06 5.30
N SER A 61 -21.47 -31.14 4.94
CA SER A 61 -20.24 -31.08 4.15
C SER A 61 -20.49 -30.58 2.73
N ALA A 62 -21.54 -31.07 2.06
CA ALA A 62 -21.92 -30.61 0.72
C ALA A 62 -22.36 -29.14 0.72
N SER A 63 -23.14 -28.73 1.73
CA SER A 63 -23.55 -27.34 1.92
C SER A 63 -22.34 -26.42 2.12
N ARG A 64 -21.38 -26.82 2.96
CA ARG A 64 -20.15 -26.05 3.23
C ARG A 64 -19.31 -25.88 1.96
N GLN A 65 -19.10 -26.97 1.22
CA GLN A 65 -18.33 -26.95 -0.03
C GLN A 65 -19.00 -26.03 -1.07
N TRP A 66 -20.32 -26.16 -1.24
CA TRP A 66 -21.08 -25.35 -2.18
C TRP A 66 -21.02 -23.85 -1.81
N VAL A 67 -21.24 -23.50 -0.53
CA VAL A 67 -21.12 -22.12 -0.04
C VAL A 67 -19.72 -21.56 -0.26
N SER A 68 -18.69 -22.37 0.02
CA SER A 68 -17.30 -21.95 -0.18
C SER A 68 -16.99 -21.65 -1.65
N GLU A 69 -17.46 -22.50 -2.58
CA GLU A 69 -17.29 -22.29 -4.03
C GLU A 69 -18.01 -21.02 -4.50
N GLU A 70 -19.26 -20.86 -4.08
CA GLU A 70 -20.13 -19.76 -4.47
C GLU A 70 -19.65 -18.40 -3.92
N LEU A 71 -19.00 -18.40 -2.75
CA LEU A 71 -18.29 -17.24 -2.19
C LEU A 71 -16.95 -17.00 -2.87
N THR A 72 -16.23 -18.06 -3.25
CA THR A 72 -14.96 -17.96 -3.98
C THR A 72 -15.16 -17.29 -5.33
N GLN A 73 -16.11 -17.77 -6.13
CA GLN A 73 -16.45 -17.18 -7.42
C GLN A 73 -16.85 -15.71 -7.30
N SER A 74 -17.67 -15.37 -6.30
CA SER A 74 -18.08 -13.98 -6.04
C SER A 74 -16.89 -13.11 -5.62
N ALA A 75 -16.01 -13.63 -4.76
CA ALA A 75 -14.81 -12.92 -4.32
C ALA A 75 -13.84 -12.64 -5.47
N GLU A 76 -13.68 -13.57 -6.41
CA GLU A 76 -12.88 -13.36 -7.63
C GLU A 76 -13.42 -12.21 -8.48
N LEU A 77 -14.75 -12.10 -8.62
CA LEU A 77 -15.38 -10.99 -9.30
C LEU A 77 -15.09 -9.66 -8.59
N VAL A 78 -15.23 -9.62 -7.25
CA VAL A 78 -14.90 -8.42 -6.46
C VAL A 78 -13.43 -8.03 -6.64
N ALA A 79 -12.51 -8.98 -6.60
CA ALA A 79 -11.08 -8.75 -6.79
C ALA A 79 -10.76 -8.29 -8.22
N ALA A 80 -11.41 -8.85 -9.24
CA ALA A 80 -11.27 -8.39 -10.62
C ALA A 80 -11.74 -6.93 -10.79
N ARG A 81 -12.90 -6.58 -10.22
CA ARG A 81 -13.40 -5.19 -10.23
C ARG A 81 -12.51 -4.25 -9.40
N GLY A 82 -11.95 -4.73 -8.30
CA GLY A 82 -11.02 -3.97 -7.48
C GLY A 82 -9.72 -3.62 -8.22
N ARG A 83 -9.16 -4.58 -8.98
CA ARG A 83 -8.01 -4.34 -9.87
C ARG A 83 -8.36 -3.32 -10.96
N ALA A 84 -9.50 -3.48 -11.62
CA ALA A 84 -9.94 -2.54 -12.66
C ALA A 84 -10.14 -1.10 -12.11
N GLU A 85 -10.70 -0.93 -10.90
CA GLU A 85 -10.76 0.38 -10.24
C GLU A 85 -9.35 0.93 -9.96
N GLY A 86 -8.43 0.09 -9.49
CA GLY A 86 -7.04 0.45 -9.23
C GLY A 86 -6.33 0.98 -10.48
N ASP A 87 -6.44 0.26 -11.59
CA ASP A 87 -5.84 0.63 -12.87
C ASP A 87 -6.43 1.93 -13.42
N ALA A 88 -7.77 2.08 -13.38
CA ALA A 88 -8.45 3.30 -13.81
C ALA A 88 -8.08 4.50 -12.93
N TRP A 89 -7.87 4.29 -11.63
CA TRP A 89 -7.42 5.33 -10.71
C TRP A 89 -5.97 5.76 -11.00
N LEU A 90 -5.06 4.80 -11.20
CA LEU A 90 -3.66 5.09 -11.55
C LEU A 90 -3.57 5.87 -12.87
N ALA A 91 -4.38 5.51 -13.86
CA ALA A 91 -4.46 6.21 -15.14
C ALA A 91 -4.99 7.66 -15.02
N ARG A 92 -5.68 8.01 -13.94
CA ARG A 92 -6.14 9.39 -13.66
C ARG A 92 -5.20 10.15 -12.74
N LEU A 93 -4.37 9.45 -11.96
CA LEU A 93 -3.51 10.04 -10.93
C LEU A 93 -2.55 11.09 -11.49
N TRP A 94 -2.04 10.91 -12.71
CA TRP A 94 -1.14 11.87 -13.34
C TRP A 94 -1.82 13.25 -13.49
N GLY A 95 -3.10 13.30 -13.88
CA GLY A 95 -3.84 14.56 -14.03
C GLY A 95 -4.01 15.28 -12.71
N TRP A 96 -4.36 14.56 -11.64
CA TRP A 96 -4.42 15.11 -10.28
C TRP A 96 -3.06 15.60 -9.79
N THR A 97 -1.99 14.86 -10.09
CA THR A 97 -0.62 15.22 -9.72
C THR A 97 -0.22 16.53 -10.41
N VAL A 98 -0.46 16.65 -11.72
CA VAL A 98 -0.20 17.87 -12.49
C VAL A 98 -1.01 19.05 -11.91
N CYS A 99 -2.31 18.89 -11.70
CA CYS A 99 -3.14 19.94 -11.10
C CYS A 99 -2.63 20.37 -9.71
N THR A 100 -2.26 19.42 -8.85
CA THR A 100 -1.78 19.70 -7.48
C THR A 100 -0.44 20.43 -7.50
N VAL A 101 0.49 20.00 -8.35
CA VAL A 101 1.81 20.61 -8.49
C VAL A 101 1.70 22.05 -9.01
N TRP A 102 0.90 22.29 -10.05
CA TRP A 102 0.69 23.65 -10.57
C TRP A 102 -0.11 24.54 -9.60
N ALA A 103 -1.09 23.99 -8.88
CA ALA A 103 -1.76 24.72 -7.81
C ALA A 103 -0.78 25.15 -6.70
N ALA A 104 0.20 24.30 -6.35
CA ALA A 104 1.24 24.67 -5.40
C ALA A 104 2.16 25.80 -5.91
N VAL A 105 2.48 25.81 -7.21
CA VAL A 105 3.23 26.91 -7.84
C VAL A 105 2.43 28.22 -7.79
N VAL A 106 1.13 28.18 -8.11
CA VAL A 106 0.24 29.34 -8.02
C VAL A 106 0.12 29.84 -6.57
N LEU A 107 -0.02 28.93 -5.61
CA LEU A 107 -0.09 29.29 -4.20
C LEU A 107 1.22 29.92 -3.71
N LEU A 108 2.37 29.39 -4.15
CA LEU A 108 3.68 30.01 -3.87
C LEU A 108 3.77 31.41 -4.45
N LEU A 109 3.32 31.61 -5.69
CA LEU A 109 3.26 32.93 -6.34
C LEU A 109 2.38 33.91 -5.54
N LEU A 110 1.19 33.48 -5.13
CA LEU A 110 0.27 34.30 -4.33
C LEU A 110 0.88 34.66 -2.97
N ALA A 111 1.49 33.70 -2.27
CA ALA A 111 2.17 33.93 -1.01
C ALA A 111 3.35 34.90 -1.15
N GLN A 112 4.15 34.74 -2.21
CA GLN A 112 5.23 35.67 -2.51
C GLN A 112 4.69 37.06 -2.88
N ALA A 113 3.62 37.17 -3.66
CA ALA A 113 3.01 38.46 -4.00
C ALA A 113 2.49 39.18 -2.75
N LEU A 114 1.76 38.47 -1.88
CA LEU A 114 1.24 39.01 -0.62
C LEU A 114 2.37 39.48 0.30
N THR A 115 3.42 38.68 0.46
CA THR A 115 4.57 39.06 1.29
C THR A 115 5.49 40.09 0.61
N ALA A 116 5.26 40.43 -0.67
CA ALA A 116 5.98 41.50 -1.37
C ALA A 116 5.39 42.87 -1.06
N ILE A 117 4.14 42.91 -0.59
CA ILE A 117 3.49 44.14 -0.15
C ILE A 117 4.30 44.69 1.03
N GLY A 118 4.92 45.85 0.84
CA GLY A 118 5.80 46.49 1.81
C GLY A 118 7.28 46.09 1.72
N ALA A 119 7.60 44.80 1.54
CA ALA A 119 8.99 44.32 1.50
C ALA A 119 9.64 44.34 0.10
N GLY A 120 8.85 44.56 -0.95
CA GLY A 120 9.31 44.59 -2.34
C GLY A 120 9.53 43.21 -2.96
N TRP A 121 9.74 43.20 -4.28
CA TRP A 121 10.05 42.01 -5.06
C TRP A 121 11.57 41.84 -5.20
N SER A 122 12.10 40.67 -4.85
CA SER A 122 13.54 40.39 -4.84
C SER A 122 13.93 39.31 -5.85
N ALA A 123 15.21 39.29 -6.25
CA ALA A 123 15.76 38.25 -7.13
C ALA A 123 15.57 36.84 -6.55
N ALA A 124 15.64 36.69 -5.22
CA ALA A 124 15.39 35.42 -4.53
C ALA A 124 13.95 34.89 -4.75
N ARG A 125 12.95 35.78 -4.82
CA ARG A 125 11.55 35.40 -5.08
C ARG A 125 11.40 34.89 -6.52
N THR A 126 11.97 35.62 -7.48
CA THR A 126 12.01 35.20 -8.89
C THR A 126 12.72 33.85 -9.05
N ALA A 127 13.90 33.67 -8.43
CA ALA A 127 14.62 32.39 -8.45
C ALA A 127 13.80 31.26 -7.81
N GLY A 128 13.13 31.55 -6.68
CA GLY A 128 12.19 30.65 -6.02
C GLY A 128 11.06 30.16 -6.90
N LEU A 129 10.46 31.06 -7.69
CA LEU A 129 9.37 30.73 -8.62
C LEU A 129 9.87 29.98 -9.85
N LEU A 130 11.01 30.39 -10.43
CA LEU A 130 11.60 29.68 -11.56
C LEU A 130 12.01 28.26 -11.18
N ALA A 131 12.59 28.07 -10.00
CA ALA A 131 12.88 26.74 -9.45
C ALA A 131 11.59 25.91 -9.28
N ALA A 132 10.51 26.51 -8.77
CA ALA A 132 9.23 25.83 -8.61
C ALA A 132 8.63 25.42 -9.95
N VAL A 133 8.71 26.28 -10.98
CA VAL A 133 8.28 25.98 -12.35
C VAL A 133 9.13 24.86 -12.96
N ALA A 134 10.45 24.87 -12.76
CA ALA A 134 11.35 23.82 -13.25
C ALA A 134 11.02 22.45 -12.61
N VAL A 135 10.85 22.41 -11.29
CA VAL A 135 10.45 21.19 -10.57
C VAL A 135 9.06 20.73 -11.03
N ALA A 136 8.10 21.66 -11.18
CA ALA A 136 6.77 21.35 -11.66
C ALA A 136 6.77 20.78 -13.08
N GLY A 137 7.58 21.34 -13.97
CA GLY A 137 7.80 20.85 -15.33
C GLY A 137 8.39 19.44 -15.34
N ALA A 138 9.41 19.18 -14.51
CA ALA A 138 10.01 17.86 -14.38
C ALA A 138 9.01 16.81 -13.84
N LEU A 139 8.23 17.16 -12.81
CA LEU A 139 7.18 16.29 -12.26
C LEU A 139 6.04 16.06 -13.25
N THR A 140 5.70 17.06 -14.06
CA THR A 140 4.70 16.95 -15.14
C THR A 140 5.20 15.99 -16.22
N ALA A 141 6.45 16.14 -16.66
CA ALA A 141 7.08 15.25 -17.63
C ALA A 141 7.14 13.81 -17.10
N ALA A 142 7.64 13.61 -15.88
CA ALA A 142 7.67 12.30 -15.23
C ALA A 142 6.26 11.68 -15.12
N SER A 143 5.26 12.49 -14.79
CA SER A 143 3.86 12.05 -14.72
C SER A 143 3.33 11.61 -16.07
N TRP A 144 3.71 12.30 -17.15
CA TRP A 144 3.31 11.95 -18.51
C TRP A 144 3.97 10.66 -18.99
N PHE A 145 5.30 10.54 -18.84
CA PHE A 145 6.05 9.34 -19.25
C PHE A 145 5.68 8.09 -18.44
N HIS A 146 5.35 8.24 -17.15
CA HIS A 146 4.99 7.14 -16.27
C HIS A 146 3.50 7.03 -15.97
N ARG A 147 2.63 7.61 -16.81
CA ARG A 147 1.17 7.65 -16.59
C ARG A 147 0.52 6.29 -16.33
N ALA A 148 1.04 5.23 -16.95
CA ALA A 148 0.55 3.87 -16.77
C ALA A 148 0.94 3.24 -15.42
N ARG A 149 1.89 3.83 -14.68
CA ARG A 149 2.46 3.30 -13.43
C ARG A 149 2.25 4.23 -12.23
N GLY A 150 1.30 5.17 -12.32
CA GLY A 150 1.03 6.17 -11.27
C GLY A 150 1.79 7.49 -11.43
N GLY A 151 2.40 7.75 -12.58
CA GLY A 151 3.03 9.04 -12.90
C GLY A 151 4.27 9.33 -12.05
N ALA A 152 4.39 10.56 -11.54
CA ALA A 152 5.52 10.96 -10.69
C ALA A 152 5.57 10.20 -9.34
N LEU A 153 4.49 9.52 -8.94
CA LEU A 153 4.45 8.70 -7.73
C LEU A 153 4.96 7.26 -7.98
N ALA A 154 5.22 6.86 -9.22
CA ALA A 154 5.72 5.52 -9.54
C ALA A 154 6.95 5.10 -8.70
N PRO A 155 7.96 5.96 -8.44
CA PRO A 155 9.12 5.57 -7.63
C PRO A 155 8.80 5.27 -6.16
N VAL A 156 7.72 5.85 -5.62
CA VAL A 156 7.33 5.68 -4.21
C VAL A 156 6.31 4.57 -4.00
N ILE A 157 5.75 4.02 -5.09
CA ILE A 157 4.91 2.83 -5.06
C ILE A 157 5.82 1.58 -4.95
N GLY A 158 5.53 0.75 -3.96
CA GLY A 158 6.21 -0.51 -3.68
C GLY A 158 5.82 -1.61 -4.66
N GLU A 159 6.58 -2.70 -4.63
CA GLU A 159 6.34 -3.91 -5.42
C GLU A 159 5.00 -4.59 -5.04
N ASP A 160 4.47 -4.33 -3.85
CA ASP A 160 3.16 -4.76 -3.36
C ASP A 160 2.01 -3.79 -3.72
N ASN A 161 2.26 -2.82 -4.62
CA ASN A 161 1.29 -1.82 -5.07
C ASN A 161 0.76 -0.91 -3.94
N ARG A 162 1.56 -0.71 -2.88
CA ARG A 162 1.30 0.23 -1.77
C ARG A 162 2.27 1.41 -1.79
N LEU A 163 1.94 2.52 -1.15
CA LEU A 163 2.94 3.60 -0.97
C LEU A 163 3.98 3.19 0.08
N SER A 164 5.26 3.31 -0.26
CA SER A 164 6.36 3.02 0.64
C SER A 164 6.71 4.26 1.46
N THR A 165 6.53 4.18 2.79
CA THR A 165 6.87 5.25 3.75
C THR A 165 8.30 5.76 3.57
N SER A 166 9.28 4.86 3.51
CA SER A 166 10.69 5.22 3.34
C SER A 166 11.01 5.91 2.01
N ARG A 167 10.48 5.40 0.89
CA ARG A 167 10.66 6.04 -0.43
C ARG A 167 9.96 7.38 -0.50
N ALA A 168 8.77 7.52 0.10
CA ALA A 168 8.03 8.79 0.12
C ALA A 168 8.78 9.88 0.91
N VAL A 169 9.29 9.55 2.10
CA VAL A 169 10.11 10.47 2.90
C VAL A 169 11.40 10.85 2.16
N ALA A 170 12.10 9.86 1.58
CA ALA A 170 13.31 10.14 0.80
C ALA A 170 13.02 11.02 -0.42
N ALA A 171 11.97 10.73 -1.18
CA ALA A 171 11.56 11.52 -2.33
C ALA A 171 11.21 12.97 -1.93
N ALA A 172 10.54 13.18 -0.81
CA ALA A 172 10.23 14.52 -0.31
C ALA A 172 11.51 15.32 0.01
N TRP A 173 12.49 14.71 0.68
CA TRP A 173 13.79 15.34 0.94
C TRP A 173 14.59 15.61 -0.33
N VAL A 174 14.62 14.66 -1.28
CA VAL A 174 15.30 14.83 -2.57
C VAL A 174 14.68 16.00 -3.35
N LEU A 175 13.35 16.06 -3.43
CA LEU A 175 12.66 17.15 -4.12
C LEU A 175 12.91 18.50 -3.44
N PHE A 176 12.88 18.53 -2.11
CA PHE A 176 13.16 19.76 -1.35
C PHE A 176 14.59 20.26 -1.54
N VAL A 177 15.59 19.37 -1.43
CA VAL A 177 17.00 19.74 -1.62
C VAL A 177 17.26 20.14 -3.07
N GLY A 178 16.71 19.42 -4.05
CA GLY A 178 16.78 19.78 -5.46
C GLY A 178 16.18 21.16 -5.73
N TYR A 179 15.03 21.47 -5.13
CA TYR A 179 14.44 22.80 -5.17
C TYR A 179 15.37 23.86 -4.56
N ALA A 180 15.92 23.63 -3.36
CA ALA A 180 16.82 24.58 -2.70
C ALA A 180 18.08 24.88 -3.54
N VAL A 181 18.67 23.86 -4.15
CA VAL A 181 19.83 24.02 -5.05
C VAL A 181 19.44 24.81 -6.31
N LEU A 182 18.26 24.57 -6.89
CA LEU A 182 17.78 25.35 -8.05
C LEU A 182 17.53 26.83 -7.69
N VAL A 183 17.04 27.12 -6.49
CA VAL A 183 16.91 28.51 -6.00
C VAL A 183 18.27 29.18 -5.95
N LEU A 184 19.27 28.53 -5.34
CA LEU A 184 20.63 29.07 -5.25
C LEU A 184 21.28 29.24 -6.62
N ALA A 185 21.11 28.27 -7.53
CA ALA A 185 21.61 28.36 -8.90
C ALA A 185 20.96 29.52 -9.68
N GLY A 186 19.64 29.72 -9.52
CA GLY A 186 18.93 30.84 -10.14
C GLY A 186 19.39 32.20 -9.61
N ARG A 187 19.69 32.29 -8.30
CA ARG A 187 20.29 33.49 -7.72
C ARG A 187 21.70 33.74 -8.22
N LEU A 188 22.53 32.69 -8.31
CA LEU A 188 23.89 32.79 -8.82
C LEU A 188 23.90 33.27 -10.28
N ALA A 189 22.97 32.80 -11.10
CA ALA A 189 22.82 33.25 -12.48
C ALA A 189 22.37 34.72 -12.61
N ALA A 190 21.63 35.23 -11.61
CA ALA A 190 21.18 36.63 -11.57
C ALA A 190 22.20 37.58 -10.92
N ALA A 191 23.20 37.06 -10.20
CA ALA A 191 24.18 37.85 -9.46
C ALA A 191 25.14 38.58 -10.42
N SER A 192 25.09 39.91 -10.39
CA SER A 192 25.94 40.79 -11.20
C SER A 192 27.26 41.18 -10.50
N ASP A 193 27.28 41.16 -9.17
CA ASP A 193 28.45 41.51 -8.35
C ASP A 193 29.26 40.27 -7.93
N HIS A 194 30.58 40.43 -7.82
CA HIS A 194 31.49 39.37 -7.40
C HIS A 194 31.30 39.01 -5.92
N ALA A 195 31.07 39.99 -5.04
CA ALA A 195 30.85 39.73 -3.62
C ALA A 195 29.54 38.96 -3.36
N GLU A 196 28.49 39.22 -4.15
CA GLU A 196 27.24 38.44 -4.08
C GLU A 196 27.44 36.99 -4.54
N ARG A 197 28.22 36.77 -5.61
CA ARG A 197 28.55 35.41 -6.07
C ARG A 197 29.35 34.64 -5.03
N ASP A 198 30.37 35.26 -4.44
CA ASP A 198 31.20 34.64 -3.41
C ASP A 198 30.36 34.29 -2.16
N ALA A 199 29.43 35.17 -1.77
CA ALA A 199 28.50 34.89 -0.68
C ALA A 199 27.60 33.68 -0.98
N LEU A 200 27.04 33.58 -2.19
CA LEU A 200 26.21 32.43 -2.60
C LEU A 200 27.00 31.12 -2.67
N LEU A 201 28.25 31.18 -3.15
CA LEU A 201 29.15 30.03 -3.16
C LEU A 201 29.49 29.60 -1.74
N SER A 202 29.77 30.54 -0.83
CA SER A 202 29.95 30.24 0.60
C SER A 202 28.68 29.70 1.27
N GLY A 203 27.50 30.04 0.72
CA GLY A 203 26.21 29.52 1.15
C GLY A 203 25.97 28.05 0.80
N LEU A 204 26.73 27.52 -0.18
CA LEU A 204 26.76 26.11 -0.55
C LEU A 204 27.80 25.31 0.24
N ASP A 205 28.65 25.98 1.04
CA ASP A 205 29.66 25.29 1.84
C ASP A 205 29.03 24.28 2.79
N LEU A 206 29.73 23.15 2.93
CA LEU A 206 29.30 22.03 3.77
C LEU A 206 29.05 22.49 5.21
N ASP A 207 29.84 23.43 5.72
CA ASP A 207 29.71 23.98 7.07
C ASP A 207 28.29 24.48 7.38
N ARG A 208 27.58 24.98 6.36
CA ARG A 208 26.20 25.49 6.47
C ARG A 208 25.14 24.47 6.04
N GLY A 209 25.51 23.49 5.22
CA GLY A 209 24.61 22.48 4.64
C GLY A 209 24.66 21.09 5.30
N VAL A 210 25.62 20.82 6.19
CA VAL A 210 25.91 19.48 6.73
C VAL A 210 24.68 18.83 7.36
N GLY A 211 23.85 19.58 8.08
CA GLY A 211 22.61 19.04 8.68
C GLY A 211 21.64 18.48 7.64
N VAL A 212 21.33 19.25 6.60
CA VAL A 212 20.40 18.82 5.53
C VAL A 212 20.99 17.71 4.68
N VAL A 213 22.28 17.81 4.33
CA VAL A 213 22.98 16.77 3.56
C VAL A 213 23.03 15.45 4.34
N THR A 214 23.27 15.51 5.65
CA THR A 214 23.25 14.33 6.52
C THR A 214 21.87 13.71 6.56
N VAL A 215 20.82 14.51 6.76
CA VAL A 215 19.44 14.00 6.76
C VAL A 215 19.09 13.37 5.41
N LEU A 216 19.43 14.03 4.30
CA LEU A 216 19.22 13.48 2.95
C LEU A 216 19.93 12.12 2.80
N ALA A 217 21.20 12.03 3.18
CA ALA A 217 21.97 10.79 3.12
C ALA A 217 21.33 9.68 3.97
N VAL A 218 20.87 10.01 5.18
CA VAL A 218 20.20 9.07 6.08
C VAL A 218 18.88 8.57 5.50
N VAL A 219 17.98 9.46 5.06
CA VAL A 219 16.66 9.03 4.56
C VAL A 219 16.78 8.23 3.25
N CYS A 220 17.72 8.60 2.37
CA CYS A 220 18.03 7.83 1.17
C CYS A 220 18.64 6.47 1.51
N GLY A 221 19.61 6.42 2.43
CA GLY A 221 20.23 5.18 2.90
C GLY A 221 19.21 4.24 3.52
N ILE A 222 18.30 4.76 4.35
CA ILE A 222 17.22 4.00 4.99
C ILE A 222 16.22 3.49 3.95
N ALA A 223 15.86 4.28 2.93
CA ALA A 223 15.00 3.80 1.84
C ALA A 223 15.60 2.61 1.09
N VAL A 224 16.90 2.65 0.79
CA VAL A 224 17.63 1.54 0.16
C VAL A 224 17.73 0.34 1.10
N LEU A 225 18.10 0.56 2.35
CA LEU A 225 18.30 -0.50 3.33
C LEU A 225 16.98 -1.22 3.62
N VAL A 226 15.88 -0.50 3.83
CA VAL A 226 14.56 -1.09 4.08
C VAL A 226 14.09 -1.89 2.87
N ARG A 227 14.29 -1.39 1.65
CA ARG A 227 13.99 -2.17 0.42
C ARG A 227 14.77 -3.49 0.41
N ARG A 228 16.07 -3.45 0.73
CA ARG A 228 16.91 -4.65 0.79
C ARG A 228 16.44 -5.63 1.87
N VAL A 229 16.14 -5.13 3.08
CA VAL A 229 15.68 -5.93 4.22
C VAL A 229 14.36 -6.61 3.92
N VAL A 230 13.35 -5.85 3.49
CA VAL A 230 12.04 -6.38 3.13
C VAL A 230 12.17 -7.40 2.00
N GLY A 231 12.92 -7.09 0.94
CA GLY A 231 13.14 -8.01 -0.17
C GLY A 231 13.79 -9.33 0.24
N LEU A 232 14.85 -9.29 1.06
CA LEU A 232 15.51 -10.49 1.57
C LEU A 232 14.59 -11.31 2.49
N ARG A 233 13.79 -10.66 3.33
CA ARG A 233 12.88 -11.35 4.25
C ARG A 233 11.68 -11.98 3.53
N VAL A 234 11.18 -11.35 2.46
CA VAL A 234 10.16 -11.94 1.58
C VAL A 234 10.73 -13.16 0.85
N LEU A 235 11.92 -13.03 0.24
CA LEU A 235 12.60 -14.16 -0.42
C LEU A 235 12.91 -15.31 0.54
N GLY A 236 13.31 -14.98 1.78
CA GLY A 236 13.56 -15.95 2.84
C GLY A 236 12.30 -16.48 3.55
N GLN A 237 11.09 -16.15 3.06
CA GLN A 237 9.80 -16.56 3.65
C GLN A 237 9.61 -16.16 5.12
N ARG A 238 10.35 -15.15 5.60
CA ARG A 238 10.24 -14.59 6.97
C ARG A 238 9.31 -13.40 7.07
N LEU A 239 8.79 -12.94 5.93
CA LEU A 239 7.80 -11.88 5.81
C LEU A 239 6.88 -12.24 4.64
N GLN A 240 5.58 -12.12 4.84
CA GLN A 240 4.56 -12.38 3.84
C GLN A 240 3.96 -11.05 3.39
N LYS A 241 4.02 -10.75 2.10
CA LYS A 241 3.49 -9.52 1.50
C LYS A 241 2.51 -9.88 0.39
N VAL A 242 1.28 -9.38 0.50
CA VAL A 242 0.25 -9.58 -0.53
C VAL A 242 0.03 -8.27 -1.29
N PRO A 243 0.02 -8.30 -2.64
CA PRO A 243 -0.22 -7.11 -3.43
C PRO A 243 -1.58 -6.47 -3.12
N ALA A 244 -1.59 -5.17 -2.88
CA ALA A 244 -2.80 -4.38 -2.76
C ALA A 244 -3.42 -4.10 -4.14
N HIS A 245 -4.74 -3.92 -4.17
CA HIS A 245 -5.46 -3.55 -5.39
C HIS A 245 -5.10 -2.13 -5.88
N ARG A 246 -4.73 -1.23 -4.96
CA ARG A 246 -4.27 0.12 -5.28
C ARG A 246 -3.46 0.73 -4.13
N PRO A 247 -2.57 1.69 -4.42
CA PRO A 247 -1.93 2.49 -3.39
C PRO A 247 -2.94 3.44 -2.72
N ARG A 248 -2.75 3.70 -1.43
CA ARG A 248 -3.57 4.64 -0.65
C ARG A 248 -2.65 5.58 0.12
N ALA A 249 -3.06 6.84 0.30
CA ALA A 249 -2.32 7.79 1.12
C ALA A 249 -2.15 7.30 2.58
N ALA A 250 -3.12 6.54 3.09
CA ALA A 250 -3.06 5.92 4.40
C ALA A 250 -1.92 4.89 4.55
N ASP A 251 -1.40 4.31 3.45
CA ASP A 251 -0.31 3.33 3.50
C ASP A 251 0.98 3.93 4.10
N LEU A 252 1.13 5.26 4.08
CA LEU A 252 2.27 5.94 4.71
C LEU A 252 2.23 5.87 6.24
N LEU A 253 1.04 5.64 6.81
CA LEU A 253 0.74 5.75 8.24
C LEU A 253 0.19 4.43 8.82
N THR A 254 -0.07 3.44 7.97
CA THR A 254 -0.75 2.20 8.36
C THR A 254 0.01 0.97 7.90
N ASP A 255 -0.19 -0.14 8.61
CA ASP A 255 0.37 -1.43 8.27
C ASP A 255 -0.37 -2.12 7.09
N ASP A 256 0.19 -3.26 6.67
CA ASP A 256 -0.49 -4.46 6.17
C ASP A 256 -2.03 -4.44 6.13
N ALA A 257 -2.60 -4.38 7.32
CA ALA A 257 -4.01 -4.56 7.63
C ALA A 257 -4.78 -3.24 7.74
N GLY A 258 -4.13 -2.09 7.51
CA GLY A 258 -4.72 -0.76 7.64
C GLY A 258 -4.77 -0.23 9.08
N ARG A 259 -4.04 -0.83 10.02
CA ARG A 259 -3.92 -0.36 11.41
C ARG A 259 -2.80 0.67 11.50
N GLY A 260 -2.95 1.68 12.35
CA GLY A 260 -1.91 2.70 12.55
C GLY A 260 -0.58 2.07 12.99
N ALA A 261 0.49 2.33 12.26
CA ALA A 261 1.82 1.79 12.54
C ALA A 261 2.66 2.87 13.21
N PHE A 262 2.92 2.74 14.51
CA PHE A 262 3.65 3.75 15.29
C PHE A 262 5.00 4.13 14.66
N ALA A 263 5.79 3.12 14.27
CA ALA A 263 7.11 3.32 13.66
C ALA A 263 7.06 4.10 12.33
N ASP A 264 5.98 3.92 11.56
CA ASP A 264 5.77 4.59 10.27
C ASP A 264 5.26 6.02 10.50
N ILE A 265 4.27 6.20 11.39
CA ILE A 265 3.69 7.49 11.75
C ILE A 265 4.75 8.43 12.30
N GLN A 266 5.54 7.99 13.30
CA GLN A 266 6.56 8.85 13.91
C GLN A 266 7.62 9.29 12.89
N TYR A 267 7.99 8.40 11.96
CA TYR A 267 8.98 8.70 10.93
C TYR A 267 8.50 9.73 9.92
N VAL A 268 7.25 9.62 9.47
CA VAL A 268 6.61 10.60 8.59
C VAL A 268 6.48 11.95 9.29
N VAL A 269 5.97 11.97 10.53
CA VAL A 269 5.72 13.22 11.27
C VAL A 269 7.03 13.96 11.58
N ILE A 270 8.03 13.27 12.11
CA ILE A 270 9.33 13.88 12.45
C ILE A 270 10.02 14.41 11.18
N SER A 271 9.98 13.65 10.09
CA SER A 271 10.55 14.08 8.80
C SER A 271 9.79 15.28 8.22
N ALA A 272 8.46 15.29 8.30
CA ALA A 272 7.64 16.39 7.80
C ALA A 272 7.87 17.70 8.57
N VAL A 273 7.97 17.64 9.91
CA VAL A 273 8.30 18.81 10.74
C VAL A 273 9.71 19.34 10.41
N SER A 274 10.67 18.43 10.22
CA SER A 274 12.05 18.80 9.88
C SER A 274 12.15 19.43 8.48
N LEU A 275 11.41 18.90 7.51
CA LEU A 275 11.26 19.50 6.18
C LEU A 275 10.62 20.88 6.23
N LEU A 276 9.55 21.03 7.01
CA LEU A 276 8.88 22.33 7.18
C LEU A 276 9.83 23.36 7.80
N PHE A 277 10.58 22.96 8.83
CA PHE A 277 11.60 23.81 9.43
C PHE A 277 12.66 24.23 8.40
N ALA A 278 13.17 23.28 7.61
CA ALA A 278 14.15 23.58 6.56
C ALA A 278 13.57 24.51 5.47
N ALA A 279 12.32 24.33 5.08
CA ALA A 279 11.64 25.20 4.12
C ALA A 279 11.49 26.63 4.65
N VAL A 280 11.13 26.81 5.92
CA VAL A 280 11.08 28.12 6.58
C VAL A 280 12.48 28.76 6.63
N ARG A 281 13.52 27.98 6.91
CA ARG A 281 14.92 28.46 6.90
C ARG A 281 15.33 28.95 5.52
N LEU A 282 15.03 28.19 4.47
CA LEU A 282 15.29 28.59 3.08
C LEU A 282 14.57 29.88 2.71
N ALA A 283 13.29 30.02 3.10
CA ALA A 283 12.50 31.21 2.83
C ALA A 283 13.06 32.46 3.54
N ARG A 284 13.63 32.29 4.74
CA ARG A 284 14.24 33.39 5.52
C ARG A 284 15.67 33.72 5.12
N ARG A 285 16.42 32.74 4.62
CA ARG A 285 17.82 32.86 4.19
C ARG A 285 18.03 32.18 2.82
N PRO A 286 17.54 32.80 1.74
CA PRO A 286 17.56 32.21 0.40
C PRO A 286 18.95 32.27 -0.28
N ASP A 287 19.97 32.71 0.43
CA ASP A 287 21.36 32.87 0.00
C ASP A 287 22.26 31.69 0.38
N GLN A 288 21.73 30.74 1.16
CA GLN A 288 22.46 29.56 1.58
C GLN A 288 21.56 28.33 1.62
N LEU A 289 22.17 27.15 1.67
CA LEU A 289 21.43 25.93 1.99
C LEU A 289 20.74 26.07 3.36
N PRO A 290 19.61 25.39 3.57
CA PRO A 290 18.91 25.46 4.83
C PRO A 290 19.79 24.88 5.93
N ASP A 291 20.24 25.74 6.83
CA ASP A 291 21.01 25.31 8.00
C ASP A 291 20.04 24.66 9.00
N LEU A 292 20.10 23.32 9.05
CA LEU A 292 19.32 22.46 9.92
C LEU A 292 20.12 22.15 11.19
N PRO A 293 19.66 22.59 12.37
CA PRO A 293 20.31 22.32 13.64
C PRO A 293 20.60 20.84 13.84
N TRP A 294 21.79 20.52 14.35
CA TRP A 294 22.21 19.14 14.55
C TRP A 294 21.25 18.34 15.44
N GLY A 295 20.61 18.99 16.42
CA GLY A 295 19.56 18.37 17.23
C GLY A 295 18.40 17.82 16.40
N LEU A 296 17.92 18.56 15.38
CA LEU A 296 16.87 18.07 14.48
C LEU A 296 17.39 16.96 13.57
N ALA A 297 18.62 17.07 13.06
CA ALA A 297 19.23 16.02 12.24
C ALA A 297 19.35 14.69 13.02
N VAL A 298 19.77 14.76 14.29
CA VAL A 298 19.85 13.59 15.19
C VAL A 298 18.46 13.02 15.48
N VAL A 299 17.45 13.85 15.72
CA VAL A 299 16.07 13.38 15.92
C VAL A 299 15.54 12.64 14.69
N VAL A 300 15.80 13.15 13.48
CA VAL A 300 15.46 12.44 12.23
C VAL A 300 16.21 11.12 12.12
N LEU A 301 17.49 11.07 12.47
CA LEU A 301 18.27 9.83 12.47
C LEU A 301 17.69 8.79 13.44
N VAL A 302 17.42 9.17 14.69
CA VAL A 302 16.81 8.28 15.71
C VAL A 302 15.45 7.77 15.23
N SER A 303 14.65 8.66 14.66
CA SER A 303 13.36 8.31 14.07
C SER A 303 13.49 7.31 12.92
N ALA A 304 14.47 7.51 12.03
CA ALA A 304 14.72 6.62 10.89
C ALA A 304 15.23 5.24 11.34
N LEU A 305 16.09 5.19 12.38
CA LEU A 305 16.54 3.93 12.98
C LEU A 305 15.40 3.18 13.68
N THR A 306 14.50 3.90 14.36
CA THR A 306 13.30 3.32 14.99
C THR A 306 12.38 2.70 13.93
N TYR A 307 12.18 3.39 12.81
CA TYR A 307 11.44 2.88 11.66
C TYR A 307 12.08 1.61 11.08
N LEU A 308 13.40 1.64 10.86
CA LEU A 308 14.15 0.47 10.39
C LEU A 308 14.00 -0.72 11.34
N ALA A 309 14.16 -0.50 12.65
CA ALA A 309 13.98 -1.53 13.67
C ALA A 309 12.57 -2.12 13.64
N GLY A 310 11.54 -1.27 13.46
CA GLY A 310 10.16 -1.71 13.23
C GLY A 310 10.04 -2.66 12.03
N LYS A 311 10.62 -2.30 10.88
CA LYS A 311 10.61 -3.17 9.68
C LYS A 311 11.38 -4.48 9.86
N TYR A 312 12.36 -4.52 10.77
CA TYR A 312 13.02 -5.77 11.16
C TYR A 312 12.18 -6.62 12.12
N ALA A 313 11.35 -6.01 12.96
CA ALA A 313 10.48 -6.70 13.90
C ALA A 313 9.18 -7.24 13.26
N GLU A 314 8.73 -6.66 12.14
CA GLU A 314 7.51 -7.10 11.44
C GLU A 314 7.59 -8.54 10.90
N GLY A 315 6.48 -9.27 10.95
CA GLY A 315 6.32 -10.56 10.25
C GLY A 315 6.87 -11.79 10.99
N GLY A 316 6.71 -12.94 10.35
CA GLY A 316 7.11 -14.24 10.86
C GLY A 316 6.93 -15.31 9.79
N ARG A 317 7.66 -16.42 9.92
CA ARG A 317 7.45 -17.58 9.06
C ARG A 317 6.16 -18.29 9.54
N PRO A 318 5.23 -18.63 8.63
CA PRO A 318 4.01 -19.31 9.05
C PRO A 318 4.35 -20.71 9.56
N VAL A 319 3.70 -21.14 10.63
CA VAL A 319 4.02 -22.38 11.34
C VAL A 319 2.76 -23.11 11.77
N ILE A 320 2.69 -24.41 11.50
CA ILE A 320 1.73 -25.34 12.09
C ILE A 320 2.33 -25.81 13.42
N LEU A 321 1.59 -25.58 14.50
CA LEU A 321 1.97 -25.98 15.86
C LEU A 321 1.32 -27.30 16.26
N SER A 322 0.09 -27.55 15.82
CA SER A 322 -0.63 -28.78 16.11
C SER A 322 -1.73 -29.04 15.08
N VAL A 323 -2.03 -30.32 14.84
CA VAL A 323 -3.19 -30.77 14.06
C VAL A 323 -3.99 -31.71 14.94
N VAL A 324 -5.29 -31.47 15.07
CA VAL A 324 -6.19 -32.26 15.90
C VAL A 324 -7.47 -32.58 15.13
N ARG A 325 -8.17 -33.64 15.50
CA ARG A 325 -9.54 -33.90 15.04
C ARG A 325 -10.44 -32.75 15.50
N ALA A 326 -11.16 -32.11 14.59
CA ALA A 326 -12.18 -31.12 14.94
C ALA A 326 -13.33 -31.87 15.64
N ARG A 327 -13.72 -31.38 16.81
CA ARG A 327 -14.76 -32.02 17.64
C ARG A 327 -16.03 -31.19 17.63
N GLU A 328 -17.16 -31.87 17.46
CA GLU A 328 -18.45 -31.32 17.85
C GLU A 328 -18.75 -31.68 19.31
N ALA A 329 -19.62 -30.88 19.95
CA ALA A 329 -19.98 -31.11 21.34
C ALA A 329 -20.69 -32.46 21.50
N GLY A 330 -20.04 -33.42 22.18
CA GLY A 330 -20.54 -34.78 22.37
C GLY A 330 -19.72 -35.88 21.69
N ASP A 331 -18.74 -35.52 20.86
CA ASP A 331 -17.83 -36.48 20.24
C ASP A 331 -16.87 -37.12 21.24
N LEU A 332 -16.69 -38.44 21.10
CA LEU A 332 -15.66 -39.20 21.81
C LEU A 332 -14.27 -38.93 21.21
N ASP A 333 -13.25 -39.05 22.06
CA ASP A 333 -11.86 -39.03 21.59
C ASP A 333 -11.61 -40.24 20.67
N ALA A 334 -11.20 -39.96 19.43
CA ALA A 334 -10.98 -40.94 18.39
C ALA A 334 -9.76 -40.54 17.53
N PRO A 335 -9.08 -41.51 16.89
CA PRO A 335 -8.05 -41.20 15.90
C PRO A 335 -8.65 -40.44 14.71
N ILE A 336 -7.80 -39.74 13.96
CA ILE A 336 -8.20 -39.02 12.74
C ILE A 336 -8.51 -40.06 11.66
N ARG A 337 -9.72 -40.02 11.09
CA ARG A 337 -10.12 -40.88 9.98
C ARG A 337 -10.28 -40.11 8.68
N THR A 338 -10.32 -40.85 7.57
CA THR A 338 -10.79 -40.26 6.32
C THR A 338 -12.22 -39.75 6.46
N GLY A 339 -12.50 -38.58 5.91
CA GLY A 339 -13.79 -37.87 6.04
C GLY A 339 -13.97 -37.05 7.31
N ASP A 340 -13.13 -37.22 8.34
CA ASP A 340 -13.16 -36.34 9.52
C ASP A 340 -12.71 -34.92 9.16
N ASP A 341 -13.26 -33.92 9.84
CA ASP A 341 -12.69 -32.59 9.86
C ASP A 341 -11.47 -32.56 10.81
N ILE A 342 -10.37 -31.96 10.36
CA ILE A 342 -9.20 -31.67 11.19
C ILE A 342 -9.05 -30.16 11.40
N GLU A 343 -8.76 -29.78 12.64
CA GLU A 343 -8.40 -28.42 13.01
C GLU A 343 -6.87 -28.30 13.05
N ILE A 344 -6.34 -27.44 12.19
CA ILE A 344 -4.94 -27.10 12.09
C ILE A 344 -4.73 -25.78 12.84
N ARG A 345 -3.89 -25.81 13.88
CA ARG A 345 -3.56 -24.64 14.70
C ARG A 345 -2.13 -24.20 14.50
N GLY A 346 -1.91 -22.91 14.52
CA GLY A 346 -0.60 -22.32 14.27
C GLY A 346 -0.60 -20.81 14.33
N ALA A 347 0.28 -20.21 13.53
CA ALA A 347 0.40 -18.76 13.42
C ALA A 347 0.84 -18.35 12.01
N GLY A 348 0.40 -17.17 11.57
CA GLY A 348 0.80 -16.57 10.30
C GLY A 348 0.09 -17.17 9.09
N PHE A 349 -1.05 -17.84 9.27
CA PHE A 349 -1.81 -18.45 8.17
C PHE A 349 -2.42 -17.39 7.24
N VAL A 350 -2.82 -16.24 7.81
CA VAL A 350 -3.47 -15.13 7.10
C VAL A 350 -2.66 -13.86 7.33
N PRO A 351 -1.67 -13.56 6.47
CA PRO A 351 -0.83 -12.40 6.66
C PRO A 351 -1.62 -11.07 6.58
N PRO A 352 -1.11 -9.98 7.17
CA PRO A 352 -1.71 -8.66 7.06
C PRO A 352 -1.99 -8.29 5.59
N GLY A 353 -3.21 -7.82 5.30
CA GLY A 353 -3.65 -7.49 3.94
C GLY A 353 -4.24 -8.66 3.13
N ALA A 354 -4.24 -9.89 3.66
CA ALA A 354 -4.77 -11.09 3.01
C ALA A 354 -6.15 -11.54 3.54
N GLN A 355 -6.86 -10.69 4.29
CA GLN A 355 -8.15 -11.01 4.93
C GLN A 355 -9.33 -11.05 3.95
N GLY A 356 -9.13 -10.62 2.70
CA GLY A 356 -10.15 -10.67 1.66
C GLY A 356 -10.46 -12.11 1.25
N ALA A 357 -11.73 -12.40 0.99
CA ALA A 357 -12.19 -13.74 0.60
C ALA A 357 -11.45 -14.29 -0.64
N ASP A 358 -11.03 -13.42 -1.56
CA ASP A 358 -10.28 -13.77 -2.77
C ASP A 358 -8.87 -14.32 -2.49
N ARG A 359 -8.32 -14.01 -1.31
CA ARG A 359 -7.02 -14.48 -0.84
C ARG A 359 -7.18 -15.69 0.08
N LEU A 360 -8.20 -15.68 0.93
CA LEU A 360 -8.52 -16.82 1.80
C LEU A 360 -8.88 -18.06 0.99
N SER A 361 -9.63 -17.93 -0.11
CA SER A 361 -10.00 -19.05 -0.99
C SER A 361 -8.81 -19.75 -1.68
N ARG A 362 -7.66 -19.08 -1.74
CA ARG A 362 -6.43 -19.63 -2.34
C ARG A 362 -5.60 -20.46 -1.36
N MET A 363 -5.99 -20.48 -0.09
CA MET A 363 -5.31 -21.30 0.91
C MET A 363 -5.55 -22.78 0.61
N VAL A 364 -4.48 -23.56 0.68
CA VAL A 364 -4.48 -24.99 0.37
C VAL A 364 -3.77 -25.73 1.49
N VAL A 365 -4.37 -26.80 1.98
CA VAL A 365 -3.72 -27.77 2.86
C VAL A 365 -3.32 -28.97 2.04
N ARG A 366 -2.04 -29.31 2.08
CA ARG A 366 -1.48 -30.53 1.51
C ARG A 366 -1.52 -31.59 2.60
N ILE A 367 -2.27 -32.67 2.38
CA ILE A 367 -2.37 -33.82 3.28
C ILE A 367 -1.80 -35.02 2.50
N GLY A 368 -0.58 -35.43 2.83
CA GLY A 368 0.16 -36.41 2.04
C GLY A 368 0.34 -35.94 0.59
N ALA A 369 -0.22 -36.69 -0.36
CA ALA A 369 -0.19 -36.36 -1.79
C ALA A 369 -1.37 -35.48 -2.27
N VAL A 370 -2.37 -35.23 -1.42
CA VAL A 370 -3.64 -34.59 -1.81
C VAL A 370 -3.63 -33.12 -1.41
N ASN A 371 -4.12 -32.26 -2.30
CA ASN A 371 -4.31 -30.83 -2.05
C ASN A 371 -5.78 -30.54 -1.78
N VAL A 372 -6.06 -29.91 -0.64
CA VAL A 372 -7.41 -29.58 -0.17
C VAL A 372 -7.54 -28.06 -0.07
N HIS A 373 -8.50 -27.48 -0.78
CA HIS A 373 -8.83 -26.07 -0.61
C HIS A 373 -9.47 -25.83 0.76
N VAL A 374 -9.02 -24.77 1.45
CA VAL A 374 -9.57 -24.44 2.76
C VAL A 374 -10.97 -23.84 2.57
N PRO A 375 -12.02 -24.46 3.14
CA PRO A 375 -13.38 -24.00 2.90
C PRO A 375 -13.64 -22.67 3.62
N LEU A 376 -14.26 -21.73 2.92
CA LEU A 376 -14.73 -20.47 3.50
C LEU A 376 -16.00 -20.73 4.32
N VAL A 377 -15.93 -20.51 5.63
CA VAL A 377 -17.11 -20.59 6.51
C VAL A 377 -17.53 -19.18 6.90
N PRO A 378 -18.62 -18.64 6.31
CA PRO A 378 -19.02 -17.26 6.53
C PRO A 378 -19.63 -17.09 7.93
N VAL A 379 -19.34 -15.95 8.53
CA VAL A 379 -20.02 -15.43 9.72
C VAL A 379 -20.35 -13.97 9.48
N THR A 380 -21.31 -13.41 10.22
CA THR A 380 -21.64 -11.98 10.11
C THR A 380 -20.38 -11.14 10.31
N GLY A 381 -20.02 -10.36 9.28
CA GLY A 381 -18.83 -9.51 9.31
C GLY A 381 -17.52 -10.16 8.84
N GLY A 382 -17.46 -11.47 8.54
CA GLY A 382 -16.22 -12.10 8.12
C GLY A 382 -16.30 -13.62 7.89
N PHE A 383 -15.25 -14.33 8.30
CA PHE A 383 -15.13 -15.78 8.19
C PHE A 383 -14.63 -16.34 9.51
N SER A 384 -15.24 -17.44 9.96
CA SER A 384 -14.71 -18.24 11.08
C SER A 384 -13.66 -19.24 10.62
N ASN A 385 -13.60 -19.53 9.32
CA ASN A 385 -12.59 -20.36 8.69
C ASN A 385 -12.26 -19.82 7.28
N PRO A 386 -10.98 -19.64 6.92
CA PRO A 386 -9.77 -19.72 7.77
C PRO A 386 -9.53 -18.47 8.65
N THR A 387 -8.77 -18.65 9.73
CA THR A 387 -8.23 -17.57 10.57
C THR A 387 -6.70 -17.59 10.57
N ASP A 388 -6.06 -16.55 11.12
CA ASP A 388 -4.59 -16.47 11.18
C ASP A 388 -3.95 -17.57 12.06
N THR A 389 -4.70 -18.08 13.04
CA THR A 389 -4.19 -19.03 14.04
C THR A 389 -4.80 -20.42 13.95
N ALA A 390 -5.91 -20.57 13.23
CA ALA A 390 -6.60 -21.84 13.10
C ALA A 390 -7.38 -21.94 11.78
N LEU A 391 -7.43 -23.15 11.23
CA LEU A 391 -8.33 -23.49 10.13
C LEU A 391 -8.78 -24.94 10.21
N THR A 392 -9.95 -25.22 9.65
CA THR A 392 -10.54 -26.56 9.60
C THR A 392 -10.67 -27.01 8.14
N VAL A 393 -10.24 -28.24 7.87
CA VAL A 393 -10.36 -28.89 6.55
C VAL A 393 -10.80 -30.34 6.71
N PRO A 394 -11.60 -30.87 5.77
CA PRO A 394 -11.91 -32.30 5.75
C PRO A 394 -10.68 -33.11 5.30
N VAL A 395 -10.50 -34.29 5.87
CA VAL A 395 -9.52 -35.29 5.38
C VAL A 395 -10.12 -35.99 4.16
N PRO A 396 -9.54 -35.86 2.96
CA PRO A 396 -10.07 -36.51 1.76
C PRO A 396 -10.02 -38.04 1.88
N ALA A 397 -10.96 -38.71 1.21
CA ALA A 397 -10.98 -40.17 1.11
C ALA A 397 -9.75 -40.75 0.37
N ASP A 398 -9.13 -39.95 -0.49
CA ASP A 398 -7.93 -40.33 -1.27
C ASP A 398 -6.63 -40.29 -0.45
N VAL A 399 -6.68 -39.90 0.83
CA VAL A 399 -5.51 -39.91 1.72
C VAL A 399 -5.24 -41.34 2.17
N GLU A 400 -4.04 -41.83 1.89
CA GLU A 400 -3.61 -43.16 2.34
C GLU A 400 -3.58 -43.24 3.87
N PRO A 401 -4.14 -44.32 4.46
CA PRO A 401 -4.03 -44.58 5.89
C PRO A 401 -2.56 -44.73 6.32
N GLY A 402 -2.25 -44.26 7.53
CA GLY A 402 -0.93 -44.28 8.13
C GLY A 402 -0.39 -42.88 8.42
N ARG A 403 0.93 -42.79 8.55
CA ARG A 403 1.61 -41.55 8.90
C ARG A 403 1.74 -40.64 7.68
N VAL A 404 1.03 -39.52 7.70
CA VAL A 404 1.02 -38.53 6.60
C VAL A 404 1.51 -37.17 7.07
N GLU A 405 2.07 -36.39 6.16
CA GLU A 405 2.49 -35.01 6.43
C GLU A 405 1.38 -34.03 6.05
N VAL A 406 1.11 -33.07 6.95
CA VAL A 406 0.24 -31.93 6.73
C VAL A 406 1.09 -30.68 6.54
N GLN A 407 0.80 -29.93 5.48
CA GLN A 407 1.46 -28.66 5.19
C GLN A 407 0.43 -27.65 4.68
N LEU A 408 0.50 -26.40 5.15
CA LEU A 408 -0.37 -25.32 4.69
C LEU A 408 0.38 -24.43 3.70
N VAL A 409 -0.30 -24.06 2.62
CA VAL A 409 0.03 -22.95 1.75
C VAL A 409 -0.84 -21.76 2.17
N THR A 410 -0.22 -20.71 2.70
CA THR A 410 -0.93 -19.53 3.22
C THR A 410 -1.61 -18.71 2.13
N ALA A 411 -2.40 -17.72 2.51
CA ALA A 411 -3.04 -16.79 1.57
C ALA A 411 -2.04 -15.95 0.74
N ALA A 412 -0.76 -15.89 1.16
CA ALA A 412 0.33 -15.28 0.41
C ALA A 412 1.14 -16.28 -0.43
N GLY A 413 0.77 -17.57 -0.44
CA GLY A 413 1.47 -18.62 -1.17
C GLY A 413 2.75 -19.11 -0.49
N VAL A 414 2.91 -18.90 0.81
CA VAL A 414 4.08 -19.39 1.57
C VAL A 414 3.73 -20.73 2.22
N GLU A 415 4.65 -21.68 2.12
CA GLU A 415 4.50 -22.98 2.76
C GLU A 415 4.93 -22.94 4.24
N THR A 416 4.16 -23.61 5.10
CA THR A 416 4.53 -23.87 6.50
C THR A 416 5.55 -24.99 6.64
N ASN A 417 5.98 -25.25 7.88
CA ASN A 417 6.58 -26.54 8.24
C ASN A 417 5.61 -27.69 7.95
N ARG A 418 6.19 -28.88 7.80
CA ARG A 418 5.45 -30.13 7.70
C ARG A 418 5.17 -30.67 9.10
N TYR A 419 3.96 -31.15 9.33
CA TYR A 419 3.52 -31.71 10.60
C TYR A 419 2.99 -33.12 10.36
N SER A 420 3.55 -34.14 11.02
CA SER A 420 3.07 -35.51 10.86
C SER A 420 1.81 -35.75 11.67
N ILE A 421 0.84 -36.42 11.06
CA ILE A 421 -0.34 -37.01 11.72
C ILE A 421 -0.45 -38.48 11.36
N ASP A 422 -1.17 -39.25 12.17
CA ASP A 422 -1.55 -40.63 11.85
C ASP A 422 -3.04 -40.65 11.47
N VAL A 423 -3.33 -41.12 10.26
CA VAL A 423 -4.69 -41.28 9.72
C VAL A 423 -5.05 -42.77 9.76
N THR A 424 -6.22 -43.09 10.27
CA THR A 424 -6.78 -44.45 10.27
C THR A 424 -7.91 -44.57 9.26
N ASP A 425 -8.25 -45.80 8.87
CA ASP A 425 -9.43 -46.09 8.04
C ASP A 425 -10.74 -45.57 8.65
#